data_AF-A0A353R8D5-F1
#
_entry.id   AF-A0A353R8D5-F1
#
_cell.length_a   1.000
_cell.length_b   1.000
_cell.length_c   1.000
_cell.angle_alpha   90.00
_cell.angle_beta   90.00
_cell.angle_gamma   90.00
#
_symmetry.space_group_name_H-M   'P 1'
#
loop_
_entity.id
_entity.type
_entity.pdbx_description
1 polymer ?
#
loop_
_entity_poly.entity_id
_entity_poly.type
_entity_poly.pdbx_seq_one_letter_code
_entity_poly.pdbx_strand_id
1 'polypeptide(L)'
;MDIDNLPDYQAYGVYNKTATLFSYRQYQDQWSILSYETHYSFRIQNYDQKQVLTIASIPRSVQKGATFTIDVAVYGIDNITPGIKTVTAVRKKDNRLLLLDQENEISYYVYY
;
A
#
# COMPACT_ATOMS: atom_id res chain seq x y z
N MET A 1 6.99 -14.87 10.48
CA MET A 1 5.55 -14.55 10.47
C MET A 1 4.93 -15.37 9.37
N ASP A 2 3.88 -16.13 9.66
CA ASP A 2 3.22 -16.90 8.62
C ASP A 2 2.47 -15.93 7.70
N ILE A 3 2.91 -15.86 6.45
CA ILE A 3 2.44 -14.94 5.41
C ILE A 3 0.93 -15.17 5.15
N ASP A 4 0.43 -16.36 5.49
CA ASP A 4 -0.98 -16.73 5.35
C ASP A 4 -1.87 -16.30 6.53
N ASN A 5 -1.29 -15.82 7.64
CA ASN A 5 -2.02 -15.39 8.85
C ASN A 5 -2.13 -13.86 9.01
N LEU A 6 -1.94 -13.08 7.93
CA LEU A 6 -2.13 -11.62 8.00
C LEU A 6 -3.61 -11.19 8.02
N PRO A 7 -3.94 -10.07 8.70
CA PRO A 7 -5.32 -9.57 8.81
C PRO A 7 -6.01 -9.44 7.45
N ASP A 8 -7.31 -9.76 7.35
CA ASP A 8 -8.09 -9.49 6.14
C ASP A 8 -8.54 -8.02 6.10
N TYR A 9 -7.71 -7.16 5.51
CA TYR A 9 -8.03 -5.74 5.35
C TYR A 9 -9.22 -5.54 4.42
N GLN A 10 -10.25 -4.84 4.92
CA GLN A 10 -11.48 -4.57 4.16
C GLN A 10 -11.38 -3.35 3.23
N ALA A 11 -10.36 -2.51 3.43
CA ALA A 11 -10.13 -1.26 2.70
C ALA A 11 -8.65 -1.17 2.29
N TYR A 12 -8.33 -0.51 1.16
CA TYR A 12 -6.94 -0.24 0.79
C TYR A 12 -6.31 0.74 1.77
N GLY A 13 -4.98 0.78 1.88
CA GLY A 13 -4.29 1.72 2.74
C GLY A 13 -3.03 1.16 3.37
N VAL A 14 -2.64 1.77 4.49
CA VAL A 14 -1.44 1.47 5.25
C VAL A 14 -1.85 1.12 6.68
N TYR A 15 -1.33 0.00 7.15
CA TYR A 15 -1.70 -0.61 8.41
C TYR A 15 -0.43 -1.02 9.16
N ASN A 16 -0.50 -1.06 10.49
CA ASN A 16 0.44 -1.83 11.29
C ASN A 16 -0.34 -2.91 12.06
N LYS A 17 0.35 -3.76 12.83
CA LYS A 17 -0.29 -4.89 13.55
C LYS A 17 -1.46 -4.49 14.46
N THR A 18 -1.51 -3.25 14.92
CA THR A 18 -2.45 -2.79 15.96
C THR A 18 -3.42 -1.71 15.50
N ALA A 19 -3.17 -1.07 14.35
CA ALA A 19 -3.88 0.13 13.94
C ALA A 19 -3.95 0.29 12.42
N THR A 20 -5.01 0.97 12.00
CA THR A 20 -5.11 1.58 10.66
C THR A 20 -4.36 2.90 10.69
N LEU A 21 -3.29 3.04 9.90
CA LEU A 21 -2.54 4.28 9.81
C LEU A 21 -3.18 5.24 8.81
N PHE A 22 -3.62 4.69 7.68
CA PHE A 22 -4.36 5.40 6.66
C PHE A 22 -5.20 4.38 5.88
N SER A 23 -6.44 4.69 5.55
CA SER A 23 -7.29 3.79 4.77
C SER A 23 -8.12 4.54 3.75
N TYR A 24 -8.47 3.83 2.68
CA TYR A 24 -9.13 4.32 1.50
C TYR A 24 -10.32 3.44 1.14
N ARG A 25 -11.46 4.06 0.82
CA ARG A 25 -12.70 3.38 0.39
C ARG A 25 -13.00 3.70 -1.08
N GLN A 26 -13.18 2.63 -1.87
CA GLN A 26 -13.20 2.67 -3.35
C GLN A 26 -14.15 3.72 -3.98
N TYR A 27 -15.19 4.11 -3.26
CA TYR A 27 -16.28 4.96 -3.76
C TYR A 27 -16.46 6.27 -2.97
N GLN A 28 -15.63 6.51 -1.95
CA GLN A 28 -15.77 7.69 -1.08
C GLN A 28 -14.63 8.68 -1.28
N ASP A 29 -13.39 8.19 -1.41
CA ASP A 29 -12.23 9.07 -1.56
C ASP A 29 -11.71 9.13 -3.01
N GLN A 30 -10.96 10.19 -3.31
CA GLN A 30 -10.32 10.35 -4.61
C GLN A 30 -9.06 9.49 -4.67
N TRP A 31 -8.89 8.76 -5.77
CA TRP A 31 -7.78 7.85 -5.97
C TRP A 31 -7.48 7.67 -7.45
N SER A 32 -6.28 7.18 -7.74
CA SER A 32 -5.86 6.86 -9.10
C SER A 32 -4.79 5.77 -9.10
N ILE A 33 -4.83 4.91 -10.11
CA ILE A 33 -3.69 4.06 -10.49
C ILE A 33 -3.01 4.73 -11.67
N LEU A 34 -1.74 5.08 -11.49
CA LEU A 34 -0.89 5.55 -12.57
C LEU A 34 -0.16 4.33 -13.14
N SER A 35 -0.38 4.06 -14.42
CA SER A 35 0.20 2.91 -15.11
C SER A 35 1.37 3.35 -15.97
N TYR A 36 2.51 2.70 -15.77
CA TYR A 36 3.72 2.88 -16.57
C TYR A 36 4.08 1.58 -17.28
N GLU A 37 5.09 1.62 -18.16
CA GLU A 37 5.50 0.45 -18.93
C GLU A 37 5.93 -0.73 -18.04
N THR A 38 6.60 -0.44 -16.93
CA THR A 38 7.22 -1.43 -16.05
C THR A 38 6.56 -1.57 -14.68
N HIS A 39 5.78 -0.59 -14.24
CA HIS A 39 5.24 -0.54 -12.88
C HIS A 39 3.91 0.24 -12.78
N TYR A 40 3.30 0.16 -11.61
CA TYR A 40 2.13 0.93 -11.19
C TYR A 40 2.50 1.84 -10.01
N SER A 41 1.80 2.96 -9.93
CA SER A 41 1.76 3.78 -8.71
C SER A 41 0.32 3.95 -8.27
N PHE A 42 0.06 3.73 -6.98
CA PHE A 42 -1.23 3.90 -6.35
C PHE A 42 -1.25 5.20 -5.56
N ARG A 43 -2.17 6.10 -5.90
CA ARG A 43 -2.30 7.41 -5.25
C ARG A 43 -3.69 7.58 -4.67
N ILE A 44 -3.76 8.05 -3.42
CA ILE A 44 -4.98 8.39 -2.71
C ILE A 44 -4.88 9.85 -2.27
N GLN A 45 -5.97 10.58 -2.41
CA GLN A 45 -6.12 11.95 -1.94
C GLN A 45 -7.44 12.08 -1.15
N ASN A 46 -7.33 12.47 0.11
CA ASN A 46 -8.47 12.88 0.93
C ASN A 46 -8.49 14.41 0.99
N TYR A 47 -9.50 15.01 0.34
CA TYR A 47 -9.61 16.46 0.25
C TYR A 47 -9.95 17.11 1.61
N ASP A 48 -10.90 16.53 2.35
CA ASP A 48 -11.40 17.08 3.62
C ASP A 48 -10.30 17.12 4.69
N GLN A 49 -9.51 16.06 4.78
CA GLN A 49 -8.38 15.95 5.71
C GLN A 49 -7.10 16.59 5.16
N LYS A 50 -7.08 17.03 3.89
CA LYS A 50 -5.90 17.54 3.18
C LYS A 50 -4.73 16.56 3.16
N GLN A 51 -5.03 15.28 2.97
CA GLN A 51 -4.06 14.19 3.02
C GLN A 51 -3.81 13.59 1.63
N VAL A 52 -2.57 13.24 1.34
CA VAL A 52 -2.19 12.52 0.11
C VAL A 52 -1.25 11.38 0.49
N LEU A 53 -1.52 10.19 -0.04
CA LEU A 53 -0.64 9.02 0.01
C LEU A 53 -0.33 8.58 -1.41
N THR A 54 0.95 8.34 -1.70
CA THR A 54 1.40 7.73 -2.96
C THR A 54 2.29 6.54 -2.63
N ILE A 55 2.01 5.40 -3.24
CA ILE A 55 2.82 4.18 -3.19
C ILE A 55 3.22 3.87 -4.63
N ALA A 56 4.48 4.08 -4.96
CA ALA A 56 5.01 4.00 -6.31
C ALA A 56 5.90 2.77 -6.53
N SER A 57 6.25 2.53 -7.80
CA SER A 57 7.20 1.49 -8.23
C SER A 57 6.74 0.05 -7.97
N ILE A 58 5.43 -0.21 -7.94
CA ILE A 58 4.89 -1.57 -7.80
C ILE A 58 5.06 -2.31 -9.14
N PRO A 59 5.84 -3.41 -9.25
CA PRO A 59 6.08 -4.09 -10.52
C PRO A 59 4.79 -4.59 -11.18
N ARG A 60 4.71 -4.58 -12.52
CA ARG A 60 3.52 -5.07 -13.25
C ARG A 60 3.21 -6.55 -13.06
N SER A 61 4.22 -7.34 -12.69
CA SER A 61 4.07 -8.74 -12.33
C SER A 61 4.75 -9.00 -10.99
N VAL A 62 3.95 -9.33 -9.99
CA VAL A 62 4.36 -9.59 -8.62
C VAL A 62 3.92 -10.99 -8.25
N GLN A 63 4.91 -11.84 -7.96
CA GLN A 63 4.67 -13.18 -7.43
C GLN A 63 4.55 -13.11 -5.90
N LYS A 64 3.70 -13.95 -5.32
CA LYS A 64 3.66 -14.14 -3.87
C LYS A 64 5.05 -14.55 -3.37
N GLY A 65 5.52 -13.92 -2.29
CA GLY A 65 6.85 -14.11 -1.72
C GLY A 65 7.96 -13.29 -2.39
N ALA A 66 7.69 -12.60 -3.50
CA ALA A 66 8.69 -11.73 -4.13
C ALA A 66 8.98 -10.51 -3.24
N THR A 67 10.25 -10.13 -3.15
CA THR A 67 10.71 -8.94 -2.44
C THR A 67 11.19 -7.90 -3.44
N PHE A 68 10.75 -6.66 -3.28
CA PHE A 68 11.12 -5.52 -4.14
C PHE A 68 10.99 -4.21 -3.36
N THR A 69 11.45 -3.11 -3.95
CA THR A 69 11.34 -1.78 -3.35
C THR A 69 10.13 -1.03 -3.89
N ILE A 70 9.46 -0.31 -3.01
CA ILE A 70 8.43 0.69 -3.34
C ILE A 70 8.88 2.05 -2.81
N ASP A 71 8.36 3.13 -3.39
CA ASP A 71 8.55 4.48 -2.85
C ASP A 71 7.24 4.98 -2.25
N VAL A 72 7.28 5.38 -0.98
CA VAL A 72 6.13 5.86 -0.22
C VAL A 72 6.27 7.37 0.00
N ALA A 73 5.35 8.15 -0.54
CA ALA A 73 5.29 9.58 -0.33
C ALA A 73 3.97 9.96 0.35
N VAL A 74 4.05 10.85 1.34
CA VAL A 74 2.88 11.34 2.09
C VAL A 74 2.87 12.85 2.19
N TYR A 75 1.67 13.43 2.27
CA TYR A 75 1.43 14.82 2.59
C TYR A 75 0.26 14.90 3.58
N GLY A 76 0.44 15.63 4.69
CA GLY A 76 -0.59 15.79 5.74
C GLY A 76 -0.86 14.52 6.57
N ILE A 77 -0.04 13.48 6.44
CA ILE A 77 -0.16 12.22 7.17
C ILE A 77 1.11 12.04 8.02
N ASP A 78 0.99 12.25 9.33
CA ASP A 78 2.16 12.30 10.23
C ASP A 78 2.58 10.91 10.76
N ASN A 79 1.71 9.92 10.66
CA ASN A 79 1.90 8.57 11.21
C ASN A 79 2.45 7.56 10.20
N ILE A 80 2.87 8.00 9.01
CA ILE A 80 3.50 7.17 7.97
C ILE A 80 4.83 7.83 7.59
N THR A 81 5.93 7.12 7.78
CA THR A 81 7.25 7.63 7.40
C THR A 81 7.48 7.45 5.89
N PRO A 82 7.65 8.55 5.12
CA PRO A 82 7.93 8.47 3.69
C PRO A 82 9.31 7.87 3.40
N GLY A 83 9.53 7.50 2.13
CA GLY A 83 10.80 7.01 1.60
C GLY A 83 10.69 5.63 0.96
N ILE A 84 11.84 5.11 0.55
CA ILE A 84 11.96 3.80 -0.09
C ILE A 84 11.78 2.71 0.97
N LYS A 85 10.90 1.74 0.68
CA LYS A 85 10.61 0.59 1.54
C LYS A 85 10.89 -0.71 0.80
N THR A 86 11.57 -1.63 1.45
CA THR A 86 11.69 -3.01 0.95
C THR A 86 10.48 -3.78 1.43
N VAL A 87 9.70 -4.32 0.50
CA VAL A 87 8.46 -5.02 0.80
C VAL A 87 8.45 -6.42 0.20
N THR A 88 7.80 -7.34 0.90
CA THR A 88 7.49 -8.67 0.41
C THR A 88 6.02 -8.76 0.02
N ALA A 89 5.73 -9.28 -1.16
CA ALA A 89 4.37 -9.55 -1.60
C ALA A 89 3.78 -10.73 -0.83
N VAL A 90 2.74 -10.49 -0.04
CA VAL A 90 2.15 -11.49 0.84
C VAL A 90 1.02 -12.24 0.15
N ARG A 91 0.09 -11.52 -0.47
CA ARG A 91 -1.06 -12.14 -1.12
C ARG A 91 -1.65 -11.23 -2.18
N LYS A 92 -2.25 -11.86 -3.18
CA LYS A 92 -3.14 -11.23 -4.16
C LYS A 92 -4.53 -11.82 -3.98
N LYS A 93 -5.55 -10.98 -3.83
CA LYS A 93 -6.97 -11.38 -3.80
C LYS A 93 -7.72 -10.41 -4.70
N ASP A 94 -8.38 -10.94 -5.73
CA ASP A 94 -8.99 -10.12 -6.79
C ASP A 94 -7.97 -9.11 -7.36
N ASN A 95 -8.33 -7.82 -7.41
CA ASN A 95 -7.47 -6.71 -7.84
C ASN A 95 -6.72 -6.05 -6.66
N ARG A 96 -6.43 -6.81 -5.60
CA ARG A 96 -5.81 -6.30 -4.38
C ARG A 96 -4.50 -7.02 -4.11
N LEU A 97 -3.46 -6.26 -3.78
CA LEU A 97 -2.14 -6.75 -3.41
C LEU A 97 -1.78 -6.29 -2.01
N LEU A 98 -1.34 -7.22 -1.19
CA LEU A 98 -0.79 -6.94 0.14
C LEU A 98 0.73 -7.03 0.10
N LEU A 99 1.38 -5.94 0.49
CA LEU A 99 2.83 -5.80 0.61
C LEU A 99 3.18 -5.63 2.07
N LEU A 100 4.22 -6.31 2.53
CA LEU A 100 4.69 -6.25 3.92
C LEU A 100 6.11 -5.70 3.97
N ASP A 101 6.27 -4.57 4.64
CA ASP A 101 7.55 -4.09 5.16
C ASP A 101 7.75 -4.73 6.53
N GLN A 102 8.61 -5.76 6.57
CA GLN A 102 8.86 -6.53 7.79
C GLN A 102 9.67 -5.75 8.81
N GLU A 103 10.55 -4.86 8.37
CA GLU A 103 11.44 -4.07 9.25
C GLU A 103 10.61 -3.12 10.12
N ASN A 104 9.62 -2.46 9.52
CA ASN A 104 8.79 -1.47 10.21
C ASN A 104 7.45 -2.06 10.69
N GLU A 105 7.20 -3.34 10.43
CA GLU A 105 5.93 -4.02 10.69
C GLU A 105 4.71 -3.33 10.05
N ILE A 106 4.91 -2.79 8.84
CA ILE A 106 3.90 -2.04 8.08
C ILE A 106 3.38 -2.88 6.91
N SER A 107 2.06 -2.89 6.75
CA SER A 107 1.35 -3.49 5.64
C SER A 107 0.81 -2.41 4.70
N TYR A 108 1.09 -2.54 3.41
CA TYR A 108 0.49 -1.71 2.35
C TYR A 108 -0.49 -2.58 1.57
N TYR A 109 -1.77 -2.22 1.63
CA TYR A 109 -2.82 -2.92 0.90
C TYR A 109 -3.30 -2.03 -0.24
N VAL A 110 -2.97 -2.40 -1.47
CA VAL A 110 -3.09 -1.54 -2.66
C VAL A 110 -3.88 -2.23 -3.76
N TYR A 111 -4.37 -1.44 -4.71
CA TYR A 111 -4.92 -1.98 -5.95
C TYR A 111 -3.80 -2.53 -6.84
N TYR A 112 -4.06 -3.65 -7.53
CA TYR A 112 -3.10 -4.33 -8.39
C TYR A 112 -3.70 -4.97 -9.64
#